data_AF-A0A543BT33-F1
#
_entry.id   AF-A0A543BT33-F1
#
_cell.length_a   1.000
_cell.length_b   1.000
_cell.length_c   1.000
_cell.angle_alpha   90.00
_cell.angle_beta   90.00
_cell.angle_gamma   90.00
#
_symmetry.space_group_name_H-M   'P 1'
#
loop_
_entity.id
_entity.type
_entity.pdbx_description
1 polymer ?
#
loop_
_entity_poly.entity_id
_entity_poly.type
_entity_poly.pdbx_seq_one_letter_code
_entity_poly.pdbx_strand_id
1 'polypeptide(L)'
;MLALLGLAACSAGGHPKQRPSGPPLVIPKPSPSPTGRPHAARPGEICGKITTIAGSSARVVVVRGRTTCATALRVLGKYNDPAVPAEGTAGLAVVDHWTCQTRRTVTTCTLRSTVIQSRP
;
A
#
# COMPACT_ATOMS: atom_id res chain seq x y z
N MET A 1 -47.54 -37.14 14.22
CA MET A 1 -47.30 -38.44 13.55
C MET A 1 -46.06 -38.27 12.69
N LEU A 2 -44.91 -38.77 13.14
CA LEU A 2 -44.30 -40.06 12.72
C LEU A 2 -44.10 -40.12 11.20
N ALA A 3 -42.89 -39.87 10.69
CA ALA A 3 -41.72 -40.78 10.61
C ALA A 3 -41.72 -41.57 9.29
N LEU A 4 -40.58 -41.60 8.59
CA LEU A 4 -39.97 -42.84 8.05
C LEU A 4 -38.63 -42.56 7.35
N LEU A 5 -37.61 -43.28 7.84
CA LEU A 5 -36.28 -43.47 7.28
C LEU A 5 -36.35 -44.36 6.01
N GLY A 6 -35.32 -44.27 5.16
CA GLY A 6 -35.05 -45.30 4.14
C GLY A 6 -33.67 -45.14 3.49
N LEU A 7 -32.77 -46.09 3.76
CA LEU A 7 -31.39 -46.20 3.29
C LEU A 7 -31.28 -46.55 1.79
N ALA A 8 -30.17 -46.16 1.14
CA ALA A 8 -29.46 -47.00 0.17
C ALA A 8 -28.02 -46.50 -0.06
N ALA A 9 -27.08 -47.44 -0.06
CA ALA A 9 -25.64 -47.28 -0.23
C ALA A 9 -25.18 -47.51 -1.70
N CYS A 10 -23.85 -47.48 -1.91
CA CYS A 10 -23.06 -47.86 -3.11
C CYS A 10 -22.79 -46.69 -4.09
N SER A 11 -21.62 -46.49 -4.70
CA SER A 11 -20.37 -47.26 -4.80
C SER A 11 -19.25 -46.36 -5.35
N ALA A 12 -18.02 -46.86 -5.26
CA ALA A 12 -16.75 -46.25 -5.63
C ALA A 12 -16.63 -45.74 -7.09
N GLY A 13 -15.77 -44.75 -7.30
CA GLY A 13 -15.29 -44.38 -8.63
C GLY A 13 -14.12 -43.40 -8.57
N GLY A 14 -12.92 -43.89 -8.87
CA GLY A 14 -11.67 -43.16 -8.75
C GLY A 14 -11.47 -41.98 -9.71
N HIS A 15 -10.53 -41.12 -9.33
CA HIS A 15 -10.03 -39.96 -10.06
C HIS A 15 -9.56 -40.30 -11.49
N PRO A 16 -9.59 -39.32 -12.40
CA PRO A 16 -8.31 -38.83 -12.88
C PRO A 16 -8.17 -37.32 -12.74
N LYS A 17 -7.13 -36.92 -12.00
CA LYS A 17 -6.62 -35.55 -11.90
C LYS A 17 -5.93 -35.23 -13.23
N GLN A 18 -6.64 -34.58 -14.15
CA GLN A 18 -6.10 -34.11 -15.41
C GLN A 18 -5.05 -33.02 -15.10
N ARG A 19 -3.77 -33.36 -15.27
CA ARG A 19 -2.63 -32.45 -15.11
C ARG A 19 -2.44 -31.70 -16.43
N PRO A 20 -2.60 -30.37 -16.49
CA PRO A 20 -2.19 -29.62 -17.66
C PRO A 20 -0.67 -29.62 -17.74
N SER A 21 -0.12 -30.25 -18.79
CA SER A 21 1.29 -30.16 -19.14
C SER A 21 1.51 -28.89 -19.95
N GLY A 22 1.71 -27.76 -19.26
CA GLY A 22 2.23 -26.53 -19.83
C GLY A 22 3.69 -26.33 -19.40
N PRO A 23 4.53 -25.65 -20.21
CA PRO A 23 5.86 -25.22 -19.77
C PRO A 23 5.73 -24.36 -18.50
N PRO A 24 6.69 -24.39 -17.56
CA PRO A 24 6.57 -23.64 -16.33
C PRO A 24 6.44 -22.14 -16.67
N LEU A 25 5.29 -21.53 -16.36
CA LEU A 25 5.26 -20.08 -16.21
C LEU A 25 6.20 -19.76 -15.06
N VAL A 26 7.37 -19.21 -15.39
CA VAL A 26 8.21 -18.53 -14.42
C VAL A 26 7.44 -17.28 -14.00
N ILE A 27 6.56 -17.44 -13.03
CA ILE A 27 5.98 -16.31 -12.30
C ILE A 27 7.17 -15.68 -11.58
N PRO A 28 7.57 -14.43 -11.88
CA PRO A 28 8.56 -13.75 -11.07
C PRO A 28 7.99 -13.71 -9.67
N LYS A 29 8.58 -14.48 -8.76
CA LYS A 29 8.26 -14.44 -7.34
C LYS A 29 8.36 -12.97 -6.92
N PRO A 30 7.31 -12.35 -6.35
CA PRO A 30 7.45 -11.03 -5.75
C PRO A 30 8.61 -11.12 -4.76
N SER A 31 9.69 -10.38 -5.02
CA SER A 31 10.85 -10.35 -4.13
C SER A 31 10.35 -9.94 -2.74
N PRO A 32 10.45 -10.81 -1.73
CA PRO A 32 9.96 -10.46 -0.41
C PRO A 32 10.78 -9.29 0.13
N SER A 33 10.03 -8.29 0.59
CA SER A 33 10.42 -7.12 1.34
C SER A 33 11.62 -7.35 2.28
N PRO A 34 12.46 -6.33 2.51
CA PRO A 34 13.55 -6.43 3.46
C PRO A 34 12.98 -6.83 4.83
N THR A 35 13.30 -8.04 5.28
CA THR A 35 13.08 -8.57 6.64
C THR A 35 13.93 -7.85 7.70
N GLY A 36 14.43 -6.66 7.39
CA GLY A 36 15.07 -5.78 8.33
C GLY A 36 14.04 -5.23 9.30
N ARG A 37 14.41 -5.14 10.58
CA ARG A 37 13.65 -4.37 11.56
C ARG A 37 13.31 -2.99 10.98
N PRO A 38 12.13 -2.42 11.29
CA PRO A 38 11.81 -1.05 10.90
C PRO A 38 12.96 -0.14 11.33
N HIS A 39 13.69 0.40 10.35
CA HIS A 39 14.74 1.38 10.62
C HIS A 39 14.17 2.77 10.35
N ALA A 40 14.67 3.75 11.09
CA ALA A 40 14.38 5.13 10.78
C ALA A 40 15.07 5.47 9.44
N ALA A 41 14.29 6.04 8.53
CA ALA A 41 14.81 6.54 7.27
C ALA A 41 15.71 7.75 7.54
N ARG A 42 16.81 7.84 6.80
CA ARG A 42 17.74 8.96 6.88
C ARG A 42 17.15 10.19 6.18
N PRO A 43 17.50 11.41 6.61
CA PRO A 43 17.23 12.61 5.81
C PRO A 43 17.76 12.46 4.38
N GLY A 44 16.94 12.78 3.40
CA GLY A 44 17.20 12.59 1.97
C GLY A 44 16.88 11.20 1.42
N GLU A 45 16.52 10.23 2.27
CA GLU A 45 16.25 8.85 1.83
C GLU A 45 14.94 8.78 1.01
N ILE A 46 15.03 8.11 -0.15
CA ILE A 46 13.88 7.83 -1.01
C ILE A 46 13.22 6.54 -0.54
N CYS A 47 12.01 6.68 -0.02
CA CYS A 47 11.25 5.59 0.57
C CYS A 47 10.43 4.77 -0.43
N GLY A 48 10.22 5.31 -1.63
CA GLY A 48 9.44 4.66 -2.68
C GLY A 48 8.68 5.68 -3.52
N LYS A 49 7.59 5.23 -4.15
CA LYS A 49 6.73 6.07 -4.98
C LYS A 49 5.27 5.91 -4.56
N ILE A 50 4.50 6.96 -4.76
CA ILE A 50 3.03 6.98 -4.65
C ILE A 50 2.42 7.48 -5.96
N THR A 51 1.13 7.27 -6.14
CA THR A 51 0.33 7.95 -7.17
C THR A 51 -0.28 9.20 -6.56
N THR A 52 -0.09 10.34 -7.19
CA THR A 52 -0.69 11.61 -6.79
C THR A 52 -2.16 11.68 -7.20
N ILE A 53 -2.92 12.63 -6.64
CA ILE A 53 -4.32 12.87 -7.05
C ILE A 53 -4.43 13.15 -8.57
N ALA A 54 -3.41 13.75 -9.17
CA ALA A 54 -3.32 13.97 -10.62
C ALA A 54 -2.98 12.70 -11.43
N GLY A 55 -2.92 11.52 -10.80
CA GLY A 55 -2.56 10.26 -11.44
C GLY A 55 -1.08 10.08 -11.75
N SER A 56 -0.23 11.07 -11.43
CA SER A 56 1.21 11.01 -11.70
C SER A 56 1.97 10.31 -10.58
N SER A 57 3.05 9.59 -10.92
CA SER A 57 3.93 8.97 -9.92
C SER A 57 4.85 10.02 -9.26
N ALA A 58 4.93 10.00 -7.93
CA ALA A 58 5.82 10.88 -7.16
C ALA A 58 6.68 10.08 -6.19
N ARG A 59 7.98 10.42 -6.11
CA ARG A 59 8.93 9.88 -5.14
C ARG A 59 8.66 10.42 -3.75
N VAL A 60 8.60 9.52 -2.77
CA VAL A 60 8.47 9.88 -1.35
C VAL A 60 9.85 9.95 -0.72
N VAL A 61 10.14 11.08 -0.07
CA VAL A 61 11.42 11.37 0.55
C VAL A 61 11.22 11.84 1.98
N VAL A 62 12.04 11.34 2.91
CA VAL A 62 12.14 11.91 4.25
C VAL A 62 13.10 13.08 4.20
N VAL A 63 12.62 14.30 4.39
CA VAL A 63 13.46 15.50 4.25
C VAL A 63 14.25 15.77 5.52
N ARG A 64 13.60 15.65 6.69
CA ARG A 64 14.23 15.83 8.01
C ARG A 64 13.43 15.15 9.11
N GLY A 65 14.07 14.98 10.26
CA GLY A 65 13.48 14.35 11.46
C GLY A 65 13.60 12.83 11.46
N ARG A 66 12.94 12.17 12.40
CA ARG A 66 12.94 10.70 12.54
C ARG A 66 11.57 10.16 12.16
N THR A 67 11.53 9.32 11.13
CA THR A 67 10.34 8.57 10.71
C THR A 67 10.78 7.31 9.96
N THR A 68 9.85 6.42 9.66
CA THR A 68 10.12 5.24 8.82
C THR A 68 9.60 5.45 7.41
N CYS A 69 10.17 4.76 6.43
CA CYS A 69 9.64 4.80 5.07
C CYS A 69 8.20 4.29 4.97
N ALA A 70 7.83 3.30 5.78
CA ALA A 70 6.45 2.84 5.87
C ALA A 70 5.48 3.95 6.33
N THR A 71 5.87 4.74 7.34
CA THR A 71 5.08 5.90 7.79
C THR A 71 5.00 6.98 6.71
N ALA A 72 6.12 7.31 6.07
CA ALA A 72 6.14 8.34 5.04
C ALA A 72 5.24 7.99 3.85
N LEU A 73 5.33 6.75 3.35
CA LEU A 73 4.49 6.25 2.26
C LEU A 73 3.01 6.23 2.67
N ARG A 74 2.68 5.79 3.89
CA ARG A 74 1.30 5.75 4.37
C ARG A 74 0.67 7.15 4.44
N VAL A 75 1.36 8.11 5.04
CA VAL A 75 0.85 9.48 5.21
C VAL A 75 0.63 10.14 3.84
N LEU A 76 1.65 10.10 2.96
CA LEU A 76 1.53 10.71 1.64
C LEU A 76 0.56 9.96 0.72
N GLY A 77 0.46 8.64 0.86
CA GLY A 77 -0.53 7.84 0.14
C GLY A 77 -1.95 8.21 0.55
N LYS A 78 -2.23 8.28 1.85
CA LYS A 78 -3.53 8.74 2.37
C LYS A 78 -3.86 10.16 1.94
N TYR A 79 -2.92 11.09 2.04
CA TYR A 79 -3.15 12.47 1.61
C TYR A 79 -3.51 12.57 0.11
N ASN A 80 -2.96 11.68 -0.72
CA ASN A 80 -3.29 11.64 -2.15
C ASN A 80 -4.49 10.74 -2.47
N ASP A 81 -5.16 10.19 -1.46
CA ASP A 81 -6.41 9.46 -1.64
C ASP A 81 -7.54 10.47 -1.96
N PRO A 82 -8.31 10.27 -3.05
CA PRO A 82 -9.42 11.16 -3.40
C PRO A 82 -10.48 11.31 -2.30
N ALA A 83 -10.58 10.36 -1.37
CA ALA A 83 -11.50 10.40 -0.25
C ALA A 83 -11.06 11.34 0.88
N VAL A 84 -9.81 11.81 0.90
CA VAL A 84 -9.34 12.76 1.91
C VAL A 84 -9.77 14.18 1.53
N PRO A 85 -10.60 14.84 2.36
CA PRO A 85 -11.03 16.20 2.09
C PRO A 85 -9.84 17.14 2.24
N ALA A 86 -9.45 17.79 1.16
CA ALA A 86 -8.41 18.83 1.14
C ALA A 86 -9.06 20.20 1.02
N GLU A 87 -8.68 21.13 1.88
CA GLU A 87 -9.29 22.45 1.98
C GLU A 87 -8.52 23.51 1.19
N GLY A 88 -9.27 24.36 0.49
CA GLY A 88 -8.73 25.50 -0.24
C GLY A 88 -7.85 25.15 -1.44
N THR A 89 -7.28 26.18 -2.08
CA THR A 89 -6.45 26.03 -3.29
C THR A 89 -5.08 25.40 -3.03
N ALA A 90 -4.63 25.40 -1.77
CA ALA A 90 -3.39 24.77 -1.34
C ALA A 90 -3.54 23.27 -1.00
N GLY A 91 -4.78 22.75 -1.04
CA GLY A 91 -5.09 21.37 -0.68
C GLY A 91 -4.63 21.03 0.74
N LEU A 92 -4.94 21.88 1.73
CA LEU A 92 -4.51 21.61 3.10
C LEU A 92 -5.32 20.44 3.68
N ALA A 93 -4.66 19.46 4.27
CA ALA A 93 -5.32 18.38 5.00
C ALA A 93 -4.49 17.88 6.18
N VAL A 94 -5.15 17.34 7.20
CA VAL A 94 -4.50 16.68 8.33
C VAL A 94 -4.68 15.17 8.21
N VAL A 95 -3.58 14.43 8.11
CA VAL A 95 -3.58 12.97 7.91
C VAL A 95 -2.70 12.31 8.94
N ASP A 96 -3.26 11.41 9.77
CA ASP A 96 -2.53 10.76 10.86
C ASP A 96 -1.75 11.78 11.75
N HIS A 97 -2.34 12.95 12.01
CA HIS A 97 -1.75 14.11 12.71
C HIS A 97 -0.65 14.87 11.95
N TRP A 98 -0.38 14.53 10.69
CA TRP A 98 0.51 15.30 9.83
C TRP A 98 -0.27 16.40 9.12
N THR A 99 0.22 17.63 9.20
CA THR A 99 -0.29 18.71 8.36
C THR A 99 0.35 18.62 6.99
N CYS A 100 -0.46 18.33 5.98
CA CYS A 100 -0.05 18.17 4.60
C CYS A 100 -0.61 19.30 3.74
N GLN A 101 0.18 19.73 2.75
CA GLN A 101 -0.24 20.69 1.74
C GLN A 101 0.48 20.39 0.42
N THR A 102 -0.17 20.72 -0.70
CA THR A 102 0.44 20.65 -2.03
C THR A 102 0.70 22.05 -2.53
N ARG A 103 1.96 22.32 -2.90
CA ARG A 103 2.33 23.56 -3.60
C ARG A 103 2.98 23.21 -4.91
N ARG A 104 2.41 23.72 -6.01
CA ARG A 104 2.77 23.35 -7.39
C ARG A 104 2.65 21.84 -7.59
N THR A 105 3.76 21.12 -7.57
CA THR A 105 3.83 19.65 -7.75
C THR A 105 4.41 18.92 -6.54
N VAL A 106 4.74 19.65 -5.46
CA VAL A 106 5.36 19.08 -4.26
C VAL A 106 4.33 19.05 -3.14
N THR A 107 4.06 17.86 -2.62
CA THR A 107 3.32 17.70 -1.37
C THR A 107 4.31 17.65 -0.23
N THR A 108 4.04 18.46 0.80
CA THR A 108 4.83 18.45 2.03
C THR A 108 3.92 18.11 3.20
N CYS A 109 4.30 17.11 3.97
CA CYS A 109 3.65 16.77 5.23
C CYS A 109 4.62 17.00 6.39
N THR A 110 4.15 17.69 7.42
CA THR A 110 4.94 18.04 8.61
C THR A 110 4.27 17.52 9.87
N LEU A 111 5.05 16.93 10.75
CA LEU A 111 4.66 16.58 12.11
C LEU A 111 5.79 16.99 13.05
N ARG A 112 5.55 17.97 13.93
CA ARG A 112 6.56 18.53 14.84
C ARG A 112 7.79 19.00 14.06
N SER A 113 8.95 18.36 14.26
CA SER A 113 10.22 18.63 13.59
C SER A 113 10.51 17.71 12.39
N THR A 114 9.61 16.77 12.09
CA THR A 114 9.76 15.82 10.98
C THR A 114 9.03 16.31 9.74
N VAL A 115 9.69 16.22 8.58
CA VAL A 115 9.13 16.61 7.29
C VAL A 115 9.35 15.49 6.29
N ILE A 116 8.28 15.14 5.58
CA ILE A 116 8.29 14.23 4.45
C ILE A 116 7.71 14.94 3.23
N GLN A 117 8.14 14.54 2.04
CA GLN A 117 7.65 15.12 0.80
C GLN A 117 7.41 14.07 -0.26
N SER A 118 6.41 14.31 -1.11
CA SER A 118 6.33 13.68 -2.42
C SER A 118 6.67 14.69 -3.51
N ARG A 119 7.56 14.31 -4.42
CA ARG A 119 8.00 15.12 -5.56
C ARG A 119 7.98 14.25 -6.82
N PRO A 120 7.65 14.80 -8.01
CA PRO A 120 7.80 14.09 -9.28
C PRO A 120 9.21 13.51 -9.44
#